data_AF-A0A9N8E691-F1
#
_entry.id   AF-A0A9N8E691-F1
#
_cell.length_a   1.000
_cell.length_b   1.000
_cell.length_c   1.000
_cell.angle_alpha   90.00
_cell.angle_beta   90.00
_cell.angle_gamma   90.00
#
_symmetry.space_group_name_H-M   'P 1'
#
loop_
_entity.id
_entity.type
_entity.pdbx_description
1 polymer ?
#
loop_
_entity_poly.entity_id
_entity_poly.type
_entity_poly.pdbx_seq_one_letter_code
_entity_poly.pdbx_strand_id
1 'polypeptide(L)'
;MTGTDSSLVVASRALWDARPTTGKRSEQFLANALGYPRSWRVVRRLVETATTRDEAGGDNEKEESPCLMIVDRIYAGTPQDGVDTYLNHAAAQQAASEWEEGVSTGFQARGGQLLPRKPKFQKGDHIKVLYDGVWCLATVKKRIEKKGDGSFRYTVYYPEDGTTQHQVPEESIALQDKSDKNDADEAASSNEDAHALAQEMGFGPDWKAKQQITGKKKKSKKWTFISPDGKTFHTKTAAMKHKTELEQKDNNPESETTTGRRATRNKGKNKNDDQKIEDEGDPPWRTHGHSYIGRRVMITTEHKKSARRKIQVEQVGTVLGFIADTDVDKHGNPGFISDRTNDPANLFHVVFDDEPSHPYFPLLVESQDLEEYELEMVLLPEEEAPAAAAAAPGNEQATAKQPAKGE
;
A
#
# COMPACT_ATOMS: atom_id res chain seq x y z
N MET A 1 1.07 -55.77 -15.86
CA MET A 1 0.11 -54.70 -15.51
C MET A 1 -0.03 -54.66 -14.00
N THR A 2 0.76 -53.85 -13.28
CA THR A 2 0.76 -53.73 -11.81
C THR A 2 1.28 -52.34 -11.36
N GLY A 3 0.84 -51.27 -12.04
CA GLY A 3 1.44 -49.93 -11.86
C GLY A 3 0.51 -48.82 -11.37
N THR A 4 -0.80 -49.05 -11.25
CA THR A 4 -1.79 -47.98 -11.05
C THR A 4 -2.26 -47.77 -9.61
N ASP A 5 -1.98 -48.69 -8.68
CA ASP A 5 -2.41 -48.54 -7.27
C ASP A 5 -1.45 -47.72 -6.39
N SER A 6 -0.27 -47.36 -6.89
CA SER A 6 0.74 -46.68 -6.06
C SER A 6 0.46 -45.18 -5.87
N SER A 7 -0.17 -44.50 -6.83
CA SER A 7 -0.39 -43.05 -6.76
C SER A 7 -1.47 -42.66 -5.74
N LEU A 8 -2.55 -43.43 -5.64
CA LEU A 8 -3.64 -43.19 -4.67
C LEU A 8 -3.20 -43.42 -3.22
N VAL A 9 -2.34 -44.42 -2.99
CA VAL A 9 -1.78 -44.71 -1.65
C VAL A 9 -0.81 -43.60 -1.22
N VAL A 10 -0.05 -43.04 -2.16
CA VAL A 10 0.87 -41.92 -1.88
C VAL A 10 0.10 -40.62 -1.64
N ALA A 11 -0.93 -40.32 -2.44
CA ALA A 11 -1.77 -39.13 -2.28
C ALA A 11 -2.55 -39.14 -0.96
N SER A 12 -3.17 -40.28 -0.62
CA SER A 12 -3.88 -40.42 0.66
C SER A 12 -2.93 -40.25 1.85
N ARG A 13 -1.75 -40.87 1.83
CA ARG A 13 -0.78 -40.73 2.92
C ARG A 13 -0.29 -39.30 3.11
N ALA A 14 -0.11 -38.53 2.03
CA ALA A 14 0.31 -37.13 2.12
C ALA A 14 -0.82 -36.21 2.62
N LEU A 15 -2.08 -36.53 2.32
CA LEU A 15 -3.23 -35.79 2.84
C LEU A 15 -3.33 -35.93 4.37
N TRP A 16 -3.00 -37.10 4.90
CA TRP A 16 -3.05 -37.42 6.34
C TRP A 16 -1.73 -37.17 7.09
N ASP A 17 -0.64 -36.82 6.40
CA ASP A 17 0.64 -36.50 7.06
C ASP A 17 0.61 -35.05 7.58
N ALA A 18 0.33 -34.91 8.87
CA ALA A 18 0.29 -33.62 9.54
C ALA A 18 1.67 -32.96 9.73
N ARG A 19 2.77 -33.64 9.38
CA ARG A 19 4.11 -33.11 9.62
C ARG A 19 4.34 -31.82 8.81
N PRO A 20 4.97 -30.79 9.42
CA PRO A 20 5.34 -29.59 8.70
C PRO A 20 6.36 -29.91 7.61
N THR A 21 6.30 -29.18 6.49
CA THR A 21 7.29 -29.30 5.43
C THR A 21 8.59 -28.64 5.86
N THR A 22 9.71 -29.34 5.72
CA THR A 22 11.04 -28.90 6.19
C THR A 22 11.91 -28.26 5.12
N GLY A 23 11.51 -28.27 3.84
CA GLY A 23 12.24 -27.59 2.78
C GLY A 23 11.69 -27.88 1.39
N LYS A 24 12.32 -27.31 0.35
CA LYS A 24 11.81 -27.30 -1.04
C LYS A 24 11.37 -28.67 -1.56
N ARG A 25 12.12 -29.73 -1.26
CA ARG A 25 11.80 -31.10 -1.72
C ARG A 25 10.52 -31.64 -1.07
N SER A 26 10.34 -31.44 0.25
CA SER A 26 9.11 -31.87 0.93
C SER A 26 7.92 -30.98 0.57
N GLU A 27 8.14 -29.69 0.34
CA GLU A 27 7.10 -28.76 -0.15
C GLU A 27 6.56 -29.16 -1.55
N GLN A 28 7.46 -29.50 -2.48
CA GLN A 28 7.08 -29.96 -3.83
C GLN A 28 6.44 -31.35 -3.79
N PHE A 29 6.95 -32.25 -2.94
CA PHE A 29 6.36 -33.58 -2.78
C PHE A 29 4.92 -33.48 -2.27
N LEU A 30 4.67 -32.64 -1.26
CA LEU A 30 3.34 -32.38 -0.75
C LEU A 30 2.43 -31.78 -1.83
N ALA A 31 2.92 -30.78 -2.58
CA ALA A 31 2.16 -30.18 -3.67
C ALA A 31 1.72 -31.20 -4.73
N ASN A 32 2.65 -32.03 -5.19
CA ASN A 32 2.38 -33.09 -6.16
C ASN A 32 1.38 -34.11 -5.61
N ALA A 33 1.50 -34.48 -4.33
CA ALA A 33 0.59 -35.44 -3.71
C ALA A 33 -0.83 -34.88 -3.51
N LEU A 34 -0.96 -33.55 -3.40
CA LEU A 34 -2.23 -32.83 -3.39
C LEU A 34 -2.79 -32.56 -4.80
N GLY A 35 -2.07 -32.95 -5.87
CA GLY A 35 -2.52 -32.82 -7.26
C GLY A 35 -2.17 -31.48 -7.93
N TYR A 36 -1.30 -30.67 -7.34
CA TYR A 36 -0.83 -29.43 -7.97
C TYR A 36 0.24 -29.68 -9.06
N PRO A 37 0.44 -28.74 -10.00
CA PRO A 37 1.48 -28.82 -11.03
C PRO A 37 2.89 -28.98 -10.43
N ARG A 38 3.81 -29.59 -11.19
CA ARG A 38 5.16 -29.93 -10.72
C ARG A 38 6.02 -28.72 -10.34
N SER A 39 5.76 -27.58 -10.96
CA SER A 39 6.40 -26.31 -10.63
C SER A 39 5.93 -25.72 -9.30
N TRP A 40 4.80 -26.18 -8.75
CA TRP A 40 4.21 -25.65 -7.51
C TRP A 40 4.81 -26.28 -6.27
N ARG A 41 4.59 -25.65 -5.12
CA ARG A 41 5.04 -26.15 -3.81
C ARG A 41 4.06 -25.74 -2.70
N VAL A 42 3.93 -26.56 -1.66
CA VAL A 42 3.05 -26.29 -0.52
C VAL A 42 3.88 -26.26 0.75
N VAL A 43 3.84 -25.13 1.48
CA VAL A 43 4.48 -24.99 2.78
C VAL A 43 3.43 -25.27 3.86
N ARG A 44 3.58 -26.40 4.55
CA ARG A 44 2.72 -26.82 5.66
C ARG A 44 3.32 -26.41 7.00
N ARG A 45 2.53 -25.74 7.84
CA ARG A 45 2.86 -25.40 9.23
C ARG A 45 1.78 -25.92 10.17
N LEU A 46 2.20 -26.30 11.37
CA LEU A 46 1.29 -26.59 12.48
C LEU A 46 1.17 -25.35 13.35
N VAL A 47 -0.05 -24.91 13.59
CA VAL A 47 -0.36 -23.78 14.46
C VAL A 47 -1.17 -24.31 15.63
N GLU A 48 -0.64 -24.14 16.83
CA GLU A 48 -1.38 -24.40 18.07
C GLU A 48 -2.37 -23.27 18.25
N THR A 49 -3.66 -23.60 18.27
CA THR A 49 -4.71 -22.64 18.60
C THR A 49 -5.31 -23.03 19.95
N ALA A 50 -5.31 -22.08 20.88
CA ALA A 50 -6.11 -22.22 22.09
C ALA A 50 -7.58 -22.24 21.67
N THR A 51 -8.25 -23.37 21.89
CA THR A 51 -9.70 -23.45 21.76
C THR A 51 -10.30 -22.63 22.88
N THR A 52 -10.66 -21.38 22.60
CA THR A 52 -11.58 -20.63 23.44
C THR A 52 -12.94 -21.26 23.26
N ARG A 53 -13.24 -22.24 24.10
CA ARG A 53 -14.56 -22.86 24.13
C ARG A 53 -15.48 -21.86 24.81
N ASP A 54 -16.23 -21.12 23.99
CA ASP A 54 -17.25 -20.21 24.48
C ASP A 54 -18.14 -20.95 25.48
N GLU A 55 -18.28 -20.33 26.64
CA GLU A 55 -18.80 -20.86 27.89
C GLU A 55 -20.16 -21.55 27.73
N ALA A 56 -20.17 -22.87 27.63
CA ALA A 56 -21.36 -23.69 27.85
C ALA A 56 -21.08 -24.57 29.07
N GLY A 57 -21.55 -24.09 30.23
CA GLY A 57 -21.18 -24.52 31.57
C GLY A 57 -21.14 -26.03 31.80
N GLY A 58 -20.05 -26.46 32.44
CA GLY A 58 -19.85 -27.81 32.93
C GLY A 58 -18.52 -27.90 33.66
N ASP A 59 -18.58 -27.83 35.00
CA ASP A 59 -17.45 -27.86 35.94
C ASP A 59 -16.70 -29.21 35.91
N ASN A 60 -15.95 -29.48 34.84
CA ASN A 60 -14.98 -30.56 34.80
C ASN A 60 -13.63 -30.00 34.33
N GLU A 61 -12.74 -29.77 35.30
CA GLU A 61 -11.34 -29.35 35.15
C GLU A 61 -10.51 -30.46 34.47
N LYS A 62 -10.78 -30.74 33.19
CA LYS A 62 -9.91 -31.55 32.35
C LYS A 62 -9.09 -30.59 31.53
N GLU A 63 -7.77 -30.53 31.77
CA GLU A 63 -6.82 -29.81 30.92
C GLU A 63 -7.08 -30.17 29.45
N GLU A 64 -7.67 -29.25 28.69
CA GLU A 64 -7.94 -29.46 27.28
C GLU A 64 -6.60 -29.40 26.53
N SER A 65 -6.21 -30.52 25.91
CA SER A 65 -5.01 -30.58 25.07
C SER A 65 -5.11 -29.56 23.93
N PRO A 66 -4.03 -28.82 23.61
CA PRO A 66 -4.04 -27.82 22.55
C PRO A 66 -4.45 -28.43 21.21
N CYS A 67 -5.36 -27.77 20.50
CA CYS A 67 -5.77 -28.16 19.16
C CYS A 67 -4.69 -27.72 18.16
N LEU A 68 -4.07 -28.68 17.46
CA LEU A 68 -3.12 -28.42 16.39
C LEU A 68 -3.87 -28.24 15.07
N MET A 69 -3.82 -27.03 14.50
CA MET A 69 -4.35 -26.77 13.17
C MET A 69 -3.25 -26.86 12.10
N ILE A 70 -3.57 -27.48 10.97
CA ILE A 70 -2.71 -27.51 9.79
C ILE A 70 -2.99 -26.26 8.95
N VAL A 71 -1.95 -25.47 8.68
CA VAL A 71 -2.00 -24.30 7.80
C VAL A 71 -1.09 -24.52 6.61
N ASP A 72 -1.68 -24.58 5.43
CA ASP A 72 -0.97 -24.75 4.16
C ASP A 72 -0.90 -23.42 3.39
N ARG A 73 0.30 -23.09 2.91
CA ARG A 73 0.53 -21.98 1.98
C ARG A 73 1.02 -22.53 0.66
N ILE A 74 0.19 -22.42 -0.37
CA ILE A 74 0.47 -22.94 -1.72
C ILE A 74 1.13 -21.85 -2.56
N TYR A 75 2.23 -22.17 -3.21
CA TYR A 75 2.96 -21.28 -4.10
C TYR A 75 2.86 -21.79 -5.54
N ALA A 76 2.34 -20.97 -6.46
CA ALA A 76 2.21 -21.31 -7.87
C ALA A 76 3.43 -20.88 -8.68
N GLY A 77 4.13 -21.86 -9.26
CA GLY A 77 5.32 -21.67 -10.07
C GLY A 77 6.65 -21.67 -9.30
N THR A 78 7.72 -21.36 -10.01
CA THR A 78 9.10 -21.33 -9.50
C THR A 78 9.37 -20.07 -8.67
N PRO A 79 9.97 -20.17 -7.46
CA PRO A 79 10.19 -19.03 -6.56
C PRO A 79 10.94 -17.84 -7.18
N GLN A 80 11.74 -18.10 -8.22
CA GLN A 80 12.50 -17.10 -8.96
C GLN A 80 11.60 -16.13 -9.76
N ASP A 81 10.39 -16.55 -10.12
CA ASP A 81 9.55 -15.84 -11.11
C ASP A 81 8.47 -14.96 -10.47
N GLY A 82 8.52 -14.77 -9.15
CA GLY A 82 7.48 -14.03 -8.42
C GLY A 82 6.19 -14.85 -8.33
N VAL A 83 6.18 -15.81 -7.41
CA VAL A 83 5.10 -16.81 -7.27
C VAL A 83 3.84 -16.25 -6.63
N ASP A 84 2.69 -16.69 -7.13
CA ASP A 84 1.43 -16.47 -6.42
C ASP A 84 1.35 -17.30 -5.17
N THR A 85 0.65 -16.78 -4.17
CA THR A 85 0.39 -17.49 -2.92
C THR A 85 -1.10 -17.65 -2.66
N TYR A 86 -1.51 -18.89 -2.40
CA TYR A 86 -2.87 -19.23 -2.00
C TYR A 86 -2.85 -19.76 -0.56
N LEU A 87 -3.83 -19.33 0.23
CA LEU A 87 -4.12 -19.89 1.57
C LEU A 87 -5.32 -20.84 1.53
N ASN A 88 -6.05 -20.88 0.42
CA ASN A 88 -7.24 -21.71 0.23
C ASN A 88 -6.99 -22.75 -0.87
N HIS A 89 -7.10 -24.02 -0.52
CA HIS A 89 -6.90 -25.14 -1.45
C HIS A 89 -7.86 -25.13 -2.63
N ALA A 90 -9.13 -24.74 -2.44
CA ALA A 90 -10.12 -24.72 -3.52
C ALA A 90 -9.74 -23.70 -4.60
N ALA A 91 -9.32 -22.50 -4.19
CA ALA A 91 -8.83 -21.47 -5.12
C ALA A 91 -7.54 -21.92 -5.83
N ALA A 92 -6.63 -22.55 -5.08
CA ALA A 92 -5.40 -23.09 -5.64
C ALA A 92 -5.66 -24.22 -6.65
N GLN A 93 -6.64 -25.10 -6.40
CA GLN A 93 -7.01 -26.20 -7.30
C GLN A 93 -7.63 -25.67 -8.59
N GLN A 94 -8.47 -24.65 -8.52
CA GLN A 94 -9.00 -24.00 -9.71
C GLN A 94 -7.88 -23.39 -10.55
N ALA A 95 -6.97 -22.62 -9.93
CA ALA A 95 -5.82 -22.05 -10.64
C ALA A 95 -4.88 -23.14 -11.22
N ALA A 96 -4.71 -24.25 -10.51
CA ALA A 96 -3.93 -25.40 -11.00
C ALA A 96 -4.56 -26.07 -12.21
N SER A 97 -5.90 -26.10 -12.31
CA SER A 97 -6.61 -26.68 -13.46
C SER A 97 -6.44 -25.86 -14.75
N GLU A 98 -6.14 -24.57 -14.61
CA GLU A 98 -5.86 -23.64 -15.72
C GLU A 98 -4.36 -23.46 -15.98
N TRP A 99 -3.50 -24.12 -15.19
CA TRP A 99 -2.05 -23.94 -15.25
C TRP A 99 -1.41 -24.75 -16.37
N GLU A 100 -0.78 -24.07 -17.31
CA GLU A 100 0.03 -24.66 -18.37
C GLU A 100 1.54 -24.53 -18.05
N GLU A 101 2.21 -25.67 -17.84
CA GLU A 101 3.62 -25.71 -17.46
C GLU A 101 4.51 -25.08 -18.54
N GLY A 102 5.31 -24.08 -18.16
CA GLY A 102 6.21 -23.35 -19.07
C GLY A 102 5.55 -22.20 -19.85
N VAL A 103 4.23 -22.06 -19.78
CA VAL A 103 3.47 -20.95 -20.39
C VAL A 103 2.91 -20.02 -19.33
N SER A 104 2.33 -20.60 -18.28
CA SER A 104 1.79 -19.88 -17.12
C SER A 104 2.93 -19.37 -16.25
N THR A 105 2.79 -18.13 -15.77
CA THR A 105 3.75 -17.49 -14.85
C THR A 105 3.02 -17.08 -13.58
N GLY A 106 3.70 -17.21 -12.44
CA GLY A 106 3.19 -16.69 -11.17
C GLY A 106 3.04 -15.16 -11.26
N PHE A 107 2.05 -14.62 -10.56
CA PHE A 107 1.76 -13.19 -10.62
C PHE A 107 2.68 -12.36 -9.70
N GLN A 108 3.03 -11.17 -10.19
CA GLN A 108 4.05 -10.25 -9.69
C GLN A 108 3.75 -9.64 -8.30
N ALA A 109 3.67 -10.49 -7.25
CA ALA A 109 3.73 -10.14 -5.83
C ALA A 109 2.66 -9.16 -5.30
N ARG A 110 1.44 -9.12 -5.85
CA ARG A 110 0.34 -8.23 -5.38
C ARG A 110 -1.01 -8.92 -5.10
N GLY A 111 -0.99 -10.19 -4.69
CA GLY A 111 -2.12 -11.00 -4.23
C GLY A 111 -3.49 -10.79 -4.92
N GLY A 112 -3.90 -11.73 -5.79
CA GLY A 112 -5.29 -11.80 -6.24
C GLY A 112 -5.49 -12.69 -7.46
N GLN A 113 -6.50 -13.57 -7.37
CA GLN A 113 -6.95 -14.57 -8.36
C GLN A 113 -6.92 -14.08 -9.81
N LEU A 114 -6.35 -14.91 -10.70
CA LEU A 114 -6.68 -15.04 -12.13
C LEU A 114 -7.08 -13.72 -12.83
N LEU A 115 -6.18 -12.74 -12.86
CA LEU A 115 -6.34 -11.59 -13.76
C LEU A 115 -5.73 -11.93 -15.13
N PRO A 116 -6.33 -11.43 -16.23
CA PRO A 116 -5.82 -11.66 -17.58
C PRO A 116 -4.35 -11.26 -17.68
N ARG A 117 -3.56 -12.08 -18.39
CA ARG A 117 -2.12 -11.89 -18.62
C ARG A 117 -1.86 -10.42 -18.96
N LYS A 118 -0.96 -9.77 -18.22
CA LYS A 118 -0.58 -8.39 -18.55
C LYS A 118 0.37 -8.40 -19.76
N PRO A 119 0.20 -7.48 -20.72
CA PRO A 119 1.09 -7.39 -21.87
C PRO A 119 2.48 -6.93 -21.46
N LYS A 120 3.52 -7.49 -22.08
CA LYS A 120 4.92 -7.12 -21.76
C LYS A 120 5.27 -5.70 -22.21
N PHE A 121 4.64 -5.21 -23.28
CA PHE A 121 4.94 -3.91 -23.88
C PHE A 121 3.72 -3.00 -23.93
N GLN A 122 3.95 -1.69 -23.78
CA GLN A 122 2.94 -0.65 -23.82
C GLN A 122 3.09 0.25 -25.05
N LYS A 123 2.03 1.02 -25.34
CA LYS A 123 2.02 1.95 -26.47
C LYS A 123 3.09 3.03 -26.32
N GLY A 124 4.03 3.02 -27.25
CA GLY A 124 5.13 3.95 -27.39
C GLY A 124 6.34 3.58 -26.55
N ASP A 125 6.46 2.31 -26.15
CA ASP A 125 7.74 1.75 -25.72
C ASP A 125 8.67 1.62 -26.92
N HIS A 126 9.97 1.80 -26.67
CA HIS A 126 11.04 1.55 -27.64
C HIS A 126 11.55 0.12 -27.46
N ILE A 127 11.51 -0.64 -28.55
CA ILE A 127 11.72 -2.08 -28.56
C ILE A 127 12.65 -2.45 -29.71
N LYS A 128 13.26 -3.63 -29.62
CA LYS A 128 13.91 -4.30 -30.75
C LYS A 128 12.94 -5.36 -31.28
N VAL A 129 12.77 -5.46 -32.60
CA VAL A 129 11.90 -6.45 -33.26
C VAL A 129 12.74 -7.32 -34.17
N LEU A 130 12.60 -8.64 -34.08
CA LEU A 130 13.31 -9.58 -34.93
C LEU A 130 12.64 -9.63 -36.31
N TYR A 131 13.28 -9.03 -37.31
CA TYR A 131 12.83 -9.00 -38.70
C TYR A 131 13.92 -9.62 -39.59
N ASP A 132 13.57 -10.71 -40.28
CA ASP A 132 14.50 -11.44 -41.17
C ASP A 132 15.83 -11.84 -40.50
N GLY A 133 15.75 -12.28 -39.24
CA GLY A 133 16.92 -12.68 -38.44
C GLY A 133 17.73 -11.54 -37.84
N VAL A 134 17.37 -10.27 -38.10
CA VAL A 134 18.04 -9.08 -37.58
C VAL A 134 17.13 -8.35 -36.58
N TRP A 135 17.70 -7.89 -35.47
CA TRP A 135 16.98 -7.08 -34.49
C TRP A 135 16.95 -5.62 -34.90
N CYS A 136 15.80 -5.13 -35.35
CA CYS A 136 15.60 -3.75 -35.79
C CYS A 136 14.94 -2.91 -34.69
N LEU A 137 15.34 -1.65 -34.54
CA LEU A 137 14.73 -0.73 -33.58
C LEU A 137 13.34 -0.31 -34.04
N ALA A 138 12.36 -0.36 -33.12
CA ALA A 138 10.98 0.01 -33.41
C ALA A 138 10.30 0.67 -32.21
N THR A 139 9.16 1.29 -32.45
CA THR A 139 8.28 1.87 -31.42
C THR A 139 6.90 1.25 -31.48
N VAL A 140 6.37 0.80 -30.34
CA VAL A 140 5.02 0.21 -30.28
C VAL A 140 3.95 1.26 -30.57
N LYS A 141 3.14 1.09 -31.62
CA LYS A 141 2.03 2.01 -31.96
C LYS A 141 0.69 1.55 -31.39
N LYS A 142 0.40 0.25 -31.46
CA LYS A 142 -0.88 -0.33 -31.04
C LYS A 142 -0.67 -1.74 -30.48
N ARG A 143 -1.48 -2.08 -29.48
CA ARG A 143 -1.59 -3.43 -28.90
C ARG A 143 -2.93 -4.04 -29.34
N ILE A 144 -2.91 -5.31 -29.70
CA ILE A 144 -4.09 -6.11 -30.05
C ILE A 144 -4.03 -7.37 -29.19
N GLU A 145 -5.09 -7.62 -28.42
CA GLU A 145 -5.25 -8.85 -27.65
C GLU A 145 -6.06 -9.84 -28.47
N LYS A 146 -5.53 -11.05 -28.68
CA LYS A 146 -6.24 -12.09 -29.43
C LYS A 146 -7.19 -12.81 -28.49
N LYS A 147 -8.51 -12.69 -28.74
CA LYS A 147 -9.54 -13.43 -27.99
C LYS A 147 -9.29 -14.94 -28.13
N GLY A 148 -9.21 -15.64 -27.00
CA GLY A 148 -9.14 -17.11 -26.93
C GLY A 148 -7.80 -17.70 -26.49
N ASP A 149 -6.69 -17.00 -26.71
CA ASP A 149 -5.33 -17.52 -26.44
C ASP A 149 -4.55 -16.64 -25.45
N GLY A 150 -5.12 -15.48 -25.06
CA GLY A 150 -4.44 -14.51 -24.17
C GLY A 150 -3.12 -13.97 -24.75
N SER A 151 -2.82 -14.24 -26.02
CA SER A 151 -1.61 -13.80 -26.70
C SER A 151 -1.76 -12.35 -27.19
N PHE A 152 -0.68 -11.59 -27.03
CA PHE A 152 -0.61 -10.20 -27.46
C PHE A 152 0.10 -10.09 -28.81
N ARG A 153 -0.49 -9.28 -29.70
CA ARG A 153 0.06 -8.93 -31.00
C ARG A 153 0.24 -7.42 -31.06
N TYR A 154 1.35 -6.98 -31.62
CA TYR A 154 1.73 -5.58 -31.63
C TYR A 154 1.76 -5.02 -33.05
N THR A 155 1.41 -3.74 -33.18
CA THR A 155 1.73 -2.93 -34.36
C THR A 155 2.92 -2.06 -33.99
N VAL A 156 4.02 -2.21 -34.72
CA VAL A 156 5.30 -1.56 -34.44
C VAL A 156 5.66 -0.63 -35.60
N TYR A 157 6.29 0.50 -35.30
CA TYR A 157 6.76 1.48 -36.27
C TYR A 157 8.27 1.52 -36.27
N TYR A 158 8.86 1.35 -37.45
CA TYR A 158 10.29 1.40 -37.68
C TYR A 158 10.67 2.85 -38.05
N PRO A 159 11.45 3.56 -37.21
CA PRO A 159 11.80 4.94 -37.47
C PRO A 159 12.80 5.13 -38.62
N GLU A 160 13.63 4.11 -38.90
CA GLU A 160 14.69 4.20 -39.92
C GLU A 160 14.13 4.22 -41.35
N ASP A 161 13.11 3.43 -41.64
CA ASP A 161 12.49 3.30 -42.97
C ASP A 161 11.11 3.98 -43.04
N GLY A 162 10.58 4.44 -41.90
CA GLY A 162 9.26 5.04 -41.80
C GLY A 162 8.10 4.05 -41.98
N THR A 163 8.34 2.75 -41.91
CA THR A 163 7.32 1.72 -42.15
C THR A 163 6.63 1.27 -40.86
N THR A 164 5.50 0.57 -41.01
CA THR A 164 4.74 -0.01 -39.88
C THR A 164 4.45 -1.47 -40.18
N GLN A 165 4.76 -2.34 -39.21
CA GLN A 165 4.43 -3.76 -39.29
C GLN A 165 3.32 -4.11 -38.31
N HIS A 166 2.35 -4.88 -38.79
CA HIS A 166 1.18 -5.31 -38.02
C HIS A 166 1.33 -6.76 -37.55
N GLN A 167 0.62 -7.09 -36.47
CA GLN A 167 0.54 -8.45 -35.91
C GLN A 167 1.89 -9.09 -35.51
N VAL A 168 2.86 -8.27 -35.10
CA VAL A 168 4.14 -8.77 -34.59
C VAL A 168 3.89 -9.57 -33.30
N PRO A 169 4.30 -10.84 -33.23
CA PRO A 169 4.17 -11.65 -32.03
C PRO A 169 5.03 -11.10 -30.87
N GLU A 170 4.59 -11.31 -29.63
CA GLU A 170 5.32 -10.82 -28.45
C GLU A 170 6.71 -11.46 -28.32
N GLU A 171 6.87 -12.71 -28.77
CA GLU A 171 8.13 -13.46 -28.79
C GLU A 171 9.17 -12.93 -29.78
N SER A 172 8.76 -12.14 -30.78
CA SER A 172 9.68 -11.47 -31.72
C SER A 172 10.07 -10.06 -31.27
N ILE A 173 9.77 -9.69 -30.02
CA ILE A 173 10.01 -8.36 -29.48
C ILE A 173 10.86 -8.46 -28.21
N ALA A 174 11.89 -7.63 -28.12
CA ALA A 174 12.71 -7.46 -26.92
C ALA A 174 12.70 -5.99 -26.47
N LEU A 175 12.85 -5.74 -25.16
CA LEU A 175 13.06 -4.37 -24.68
C LEU A 175 14.40 -3.86 -25.19
N GLN A 176 14.45 -2.59 -25.58
CA GLN A 176 15.73 -1.95 -25.86
C GLN A 176 16.45 -1.71 -24.52
N ASP A 177 17.59 -2.36 -24.32
CA ASP A 177 18.41 -2.15 -23.13
C ASP A 177 18.80 -0.66 -23.03
N LYS A 178 18.58 -0.09 -21.86
CA LYS A 178 18.87 1.33 -21.61
C LYS A 178 20.36 1.66 -21.74
N SER A 179 21.24 0.65 -21.69
CA SER A 179 22.67 0.79 -21.91
C SER A 179 23.06 1.07 -23.36
N ASP A 180 22.19 0.75 -24.33
CA ASP A 180 22.44 0.97 -25.76
C ASP A 180 21.91 2.32 -26.25
N LYS A 181 21.32 3.14 -25.37
CA LYS A 181 21.10 4.55 -25.68
C LYS A 181 22.46 5.23 -25.64
N ASN A 182 23.13 5.23 -26.80
CA ASN A 182 24.34 6.00 -27.06
C ASN A 182 24.20 7.38 -26.41
N ASP A 183 25.13 7.69 -25.49
CA ASP A 183 25.39 9.00 -24.90
C ASP A 183 25.71 10.11 -25.94
N ALA A 184 25.59 9.82 -27.24
CA ALA A 184 25.88 10.74 -28.33
C ALA A 184 24.77 11.78 -28.57
N ASP A 185 23.48 11.45 -28.32
CA ASP A 185 22.37 12.38 -28.58
C ASP A 185 21.91 13.18 -27.34
N GLU A 186 22.39 12.86 -26.14
CA GLU A 186 22.10 13.64 -24.92
C GLU A 186 23.26 14.57 -24.49
N ALA A 187 24.46 14.41 -25.07
CA ALA A 187 25.62 15.26 -24.78
C ALA A 187 25.79 16.47 -25.72
N ALA A 188 25.09 16.52 -26.86
CA ALA A 188 25.26 17.58 -27.86
C ALA A 188 24.29 18.78 -27.72
N SER A 189 23.32 18.74 -26.80
CA SER A 189 22.48 19.91 -26.46
C SER A 189 23.10 20.71 -25.30
N SER A 190 24.25 21.30 -25.61
CA SER A 190 24.74 22.61 -25.13
C SER A 190 24.50 22.99 -23.66
N ASN A 191 25.49 22.70 -22.81
CA ASN A 191 25.64 23.42 -21.53
C ASN A 191 25.79 24.95 -21.73
N GLU A 192 26.25 25.41 -22.90
CA GLU A 192 26.36 26.83 -23.24
C GLU A 192 25.00 27.53 -23.38
N ASP A 193 23.97 26.85 -23.90
CA ASP A 193 22.63 27.45 -24.05
C ASP A 193 21.92 27.62 -22.70
N ALA A 194 22.28 26.82 -21.69
CA ALA A 194 21.63 26.89 -20.39
C ALA A 194 21.90 28.21 -19.66
N HIS A 195 23.10 28.78 -19.83
CA HIS A 195 23.45 30.09 -19.27
C HIS A 195 22.81 31.23 -20.07
N ALA A 196 22.82 31.13 -21.41
CA ALA A 196 22.17 32.13 -22.27
C ALA A 196 20.65 32.22 -22.01
N LEU A 197 19.97 31.08 -21.89
CA LEU A 197 18.54 31.01 -21.54
C LEU A 197 18.26 31.61 -20.15
N ALA A 198 19.16 31.41 -19.18
CA ALA A 198 19.00 32.01 -17.85
C ALA A 198 19.14 33.54 -17.91
N GLN A 199 20.13 34.05 -18.65
CA GLN A 199 20.34 35.48 -18.86
C GLN A 199 19.15 36.13 -19.59
N GLU A 200 18.63 35.49 -20.64
CA GLU A 200 17.43 35.94 -21.36
C GLU A 200 16.21 36.05 -20.42
N MET A 201 16.12 35.18 -19.40
CA MET A 201 15.05 35.22 -18.41
C MET A 201 15.25 36.22 -17.26
N GLY A 202 16.37 36.95 -17.23
CA GLY A 202 16.70 37.95 -16.21
C GLY A 202 17.50 37.43 -15.02
N PHE A 203 18.09 36.24 -15.13
CA PHE A 203 19.01 35.71 -14.13
C PHE A 203 20.46 36.12 -14.41
N GLY A 204 21.32 36.08 -13.39
CA GLY A 204 22.74 36.41 -13.52
C GLY A 204 23.52 35.37 -14.34
N PRO A 205 24.77 35.66 -14.75
CA PRO A 205 25.57 34.78 -15.60
C PRO A 205 25.83 33.40 -14.99
N ASP A 206 25.86 33.31 -13.67
CA ASP A 206 26.13 32.06 -12.95
C ASP A 206 24.91 31.14 -12.81
N TRP A 207 23.73 31.59 -13.25
CA TRP A 207 22.52 30.76 -13.25
C TRP A 207 22.43 29.91 -14.53
N LYS A 208 21.81 28.73 -14.39
CA LYS A 208 21.51 27.83 -15.52
C LYS A 208 20.01 27.60 -15.63
N ALA A 209 19.46 27.66 -16.84
CA ALA A 209 18.06 27.35 -17.12
C ALA A 209 17.98 26.20 -18.14
N LYS A 210 17.14 25.19 -17.85
CA LYS A 210 16.86 24.08 -18.76
C LYS A 210 15.37 23.97 -19.03
N GLN A 211 15.00 23.85 -20.31
CA GLN A 211 13.64 23.54 -20.73
C GLN A 211 13.54 22.04 -20.98
N GLN A 212 12.76 21.34 -20.17
CA GLN A 212 12.44 19.93 -20.37
C GLN A 212 11.07 19.81 -21.03
N ILE A 213 11.03 19.27 -22.23
CA ILE A 213 9.77 18.95 -22.92
C ILE A 213 9.26 17.62 -22.36
N THR A 214 8.35 17.68 -21.40
CA THR A 214 7.74 16.48 -20.82
C THR A 214 6.38 16.21 -21.48
N GLY A 215 6.30 15.15 -22.29
CA GLY A 215 5.03 14.58 -22.74
C GLY A 215 4.93 14.29 -24.25
N LYS A 216 4.25 13.19 -24.61
CA LYS A 216 3.93 12.78 -25.99
C LYS A 216 3.00 13.76 -26.74
N LYS A 217 2.37 14.71 -26.02
CA LYS A 217 1.60 15.82 -26.59
C LYS A 217 2.38 17.11 -26.32
N LYS A 218 2.87 17.76 -27.38
CA LYS A 218 3.78 18.92 -27.43
C LYS A 218 3.34 20.21 -26.67
N LYS A 219 2.70 20.15 -25.50
CA LYS A 219 2.04 21.33 -24.90
C LYS A 219 2.55 21.80 -23.55
N SER A 220 3.24 20.98 -22.76
CA SER A 220 3.80 21.44 -21.46
C SER A 220 5.32 21.49 -21.49
N LYS A 221 5.86 22.72 -21.50
CA LYS A 221 7.28 22.99 -21.25
C LYS A 221 7.48 23.05 -19.74
N LYS A 222 8.27 22.13 -19.18
CA LYS A 222 8.70 22.19 -17.77
C LYS A 222 10.05 22.91 -17.72
N TRP A 223 10.17 23.90 -16.85
CA TRP A 223 11.41 24.65 -16.67
C TRP A 223 12.11 24.21 -15.39
N THR A 224 13.44 24.17 -15.44
CA THR A 224 14.31 23.97 -14.28
C THR A 224 15.39 25.04 -14.26
N PHE A 225 15.49 25.77 -13.15
CA PHE A 225 16.50 26.80 -12.91
C PHE A 225 17.47 26.30 -11.83
N ILE A 226 18.77 26.48 -12.03
CA ILE A 226 19.81 26.09 -11.09
C ILE A 226 20.56 27.37 -10.69
N SER A 227 20.59 27.67 -9.40
CA SER A 227 21.28 28.82 -8.84
C SER A 227 22.78 28.56 -8.64
N PRO A 228 23.59 29.62 -8.42
CA PRO A 228 25.04 29.49 -8.23
C PRO A 228 25.44 28.66 -7.01
N ASP A 229 24.57 28.58 -5.99
CA ASP A 229 24.73 27.73 -4.81
C ASP A 229 24.29 26.26 -5.04
N GLY A 230 23.88 25.92 -6.26
CA GLY A 230 23.47 24.57 -6.67
C GLY A 230 22.03 24.20 -6.35
N LYS A 231 21.21 25.11 -5.78
CA LYS A 231 19.78 24.84 -5.56
C LYS A 231 19.03 24.81 -6.89
N THR A 232 17.97 24.00 -6.94
CA THR A 232 17.15 23.80 -8.14
C THR A 232 15.72 24.25 -7.91
N PHE A 233 15.15 24.94 -8.90
CA PHE A 233 13.81 25.50 -8.86
C PHE A 233 13.03 25.10 -10.11
N HIS A 234 11.76 24.75 -9.96
CA HIS A 234 10.91 24.34 -11.09
C HIS A 234 10.00 25.46 -11.61
N THR A 235 10.07 26.64 -11.00
CA THR A 235 9.29 27.82 -11.39
C THR A 235 10.18 29.07 -11.41
N LYS A 236 9.92 29.97 -12.37
CA LYS A 236 10.66 31.23 -12.50
C LYS A 236 10.47 32.10 -11.24
N THR A 237 9.28 32.10 -10.66
CA THR A 237 8.96 32.89 -9.46
C THR A 237 9.76 32.46 -8.23
N ALA A 238 9.91 31.15 -8.00
CA ALA A 238 10.72 30.65 -6.89
C ALA A 238 12.21 30.97 -7.09
N ALA A 239 12.71 30.81 -8.31
CA ALA A 239 14.09 31.16 -8.65
C ALA A 239 14.37 32.66 -8.46
N MET A 240 13.46 33.54 -8.88
CA MET A 240 13.60 34.99 -8.70
C MET A 240 13.57 35.40 -7.23
N LYS A 241 12.71 34.79 -6.41
CA LYS A 241 12.68 35.04 -4.96
C LYS A 241 14.01 34.68 -4.30
N HIS A 242 14.61 33.56 -4.70
CA HIS A 242 15.92 33.15 -4.20
C HIS A 242 17.04 34.08 -4.68
N LYS A 243 16.96 34.57 -5.92
CA LYS A 243 17.89 35.58 -6.46
C LYS A 243 17.88 36.86 -5.60
N THR A 244 16.70 37.38 -5.25
CA THR A 244 16.58 38.58 -4.41
C THR A 244 17.10 38.37 -2.99
N GLU A 245 16.96 37.15 -2.45
CA GLU A 245 17.48 36.80 -1.12
C GLU A 245 19.01 36.76 -1.10
N LEU A 246 19.65 36.23 -2.15
CA LEU A 246 21.10 36.27 -2.31
C LEU A 246 21.62 37.71 -2.46
N GLU A 247 20.98 38.54 -3.29
CA GLU A 247 21.36 39.95 -3.45
C GLU A 247 21.22 40.76 -2.16
N GLN A 248 20.23 40.45 -1.32
CA GLN A 248 20.08 41.08 0.00
C GLN A 248 21.16 40.63 0.98
N LYS A 249 21.59 39.36 0.91
CA LYS A 249 22.64 38.83 1.78
C LYS A 249 24.01 39.45 1.49
N ASP A 250 24.33 39.68 0.21
CA ASP A 250 25.60 40.29 -0.18
C ASP A 250 25.70 41.77 0.19
N ASN A 251 24.56 42.48 0.28
CA ASN A 251 24.52 43.91 0.63
C ASN A 251 24.48 44.17 2.15
N ASN A 252 24.33 43.15 3.00
CA ASN A 252 24.32 43.33 4.45
C ASN A 252 25.11 42.22 5.17
N PRO A 253 26.46 42.29 5.14
CA PRO A 253 27.31 41.24 5.70
C PRO A 253 27.32 41.16 7.24
N GLU A 254 26.66 42.06 7.99
CA GLU A 254 26.76 42.12 9.46
C GLU A 254 25.61 41.45 10.25
N SER A 255 24.68 40.76 9.57
CA SER A 255 23.50 40.15 10.23
C SER A 255 23.55 38.61 10.28
N GLU A 256 24.67 38.01 10.69
CA GLU A 256 24.73 36.59 11.06
C GLU A 256 25.20 36.41 12.51
N THR A 257 24.29 36.59 13.46
CA THR A 257 24.34 35.87 14.74
C THR A 257 22.94 35.44 15.18
N THR A 258 22.85 34.18 15.61
CA THR A 258 21.80 33.59 16.47
C THR A 258 20.47 33.19 15.81
N THR A 259 20.39 31.94 15.33
CA THR A 259 19.75 30.80 16.04
C THR A 259 19.33 29.72 15.05
N GLY A 260 19.86 28.52 15.23
CA GLY A 260 19.41 27.33 14.52
C GLY A 260 18.17 26.71 15.17
N ARG A 261 17.34 26.07 14.35
CA ARG A 261 16.79 24.74 14.66
C ARG A 261 16.26 24.08 13.40
N ARG A 262 16.75 22.86 13.21
CA ARG A 262 16.59 21.95 12.08
C ARG A 262 15.32 21.11 12.31
N ALA A 263 14.41 21.08 11.34
CA ALA A 263 13.38 20.05 11.23
C ALA A 263 13.21 19.67 9.75
N THR A 264 13.88 18.58 9.38
CA THR A 264 13.69 17.88 8.11
C THR A 264 12.38 17.11 8.16
N ARG A 265 11.41 17.42 7.28
CA ARG A 265 10.28 16.52 7.01
C ARG A 265 9.98 16.50 5.51
N ASN A 266 10.38 15.40 4.88
CA ASN A 266 9.98 14.99 3.54
C ASN A 266 8.46 14.74 3.51
N LYS A 267 7.74 15.32 2.54
CA LYS A 267 6.52 14.71 2.00
C LYS A 267 6.32 15.17 0.55
N GLY A 268 6.41 14.21 -0.37
CA GLY A 268 6.14 14.40 -1.79
C GLY A 268 4.65 14.62 -2.04
N LYS A 269 4.34 15.54 -2.95
CA LYS A 269 3.01 15.74 -3.54
C LYS A 269 3.15 15.52 -5.04
N ASN A 270 2.38 14.57 -5.56
CA ASN A 270 2.19 14.34 -7.00
C ASN A 270 0.75 14.80 -7.32
N LYS A 271 0.56 15.66 -8.33
CA LYS A 271 -0.74 16.13 -8.82
C LYS A 271 -0.78 16.05 -10.36
N ASN A 272 -1.93 15.61 -10.87
CA ASN A 272 -2.63 16.02 -12.10
C ASN A 272 -4.13 15.78 -11.77
N ASP A 273 -4.94 16.83 -11.54
CA ASP A 273 -5.93 17.47 -12.45
C ASP A 273 -6.88 16.46 -13.15
N ASP A 274 -8.21 16.57 -13.10
CA ASP A 274 -9.00 17.79 -13.28
C ASP A 274 -10.47 17.59 -12.80
N GLN A 275 -10.73 17.91 -11.53
CA GLN A 275 -11.94 18.51 -10.97
C GLN A 275 -11.45 19.15 -9.67
N LYS A 276 -11.44 20.48 -9.61
CA LYS A 276 -10.83 21.24 -8.52
C LYS A 276 -11.74 21.22 -7.29
N ILE A 277 -11.90 20.05 -6.69
CA ILE A 277 -12.30 19.90 -5.29
C ILE A 277 -11.08 20.45 -4.53
N GLU A 278 -11.24 21.61 -3.90
CA GLU A 278 -10.25 22.05 -2.92
C GLU A 278 -10.09 20.89 -1.94
N ASP A 279 -8.85 20.51 -1.65
CA ASP A 279 -8.50 19.45 -0.70
C ASP A 279 -9.05 19.94 0.65
N GLU A 280 -10.34 19.70 0.90
CA GLU A 280 -11.09 19.90 2.14
C GLU A 280 -10.44 18.94 3.13
N GLY A 281 -9.23 19.31 3.56
CA GLY A 281 -8.55 18.62 4.63
C GLY A 281 -9.45 18.60 5.84
N ASP A 282 -9.39 17.51 6.58
CA ASP A 282 -10.22 17.28 7.76
C ASP A 282 -10.34 18.58 8.59
N PRO A 283 -11.57 18.96 8.98
CA PRO A 283 -11.79 20.19 9.73
C PRO A 283 -10.96 20.18 11.01
N PRO A 284 -10.58 21.36 11.54
CA PRO A 284 -9.80 21.44 12.77
C PRO A 284 -10.64 20.98 13.97
N TRP A 285 -10.61 19.69 14.26
CA TRP A 285 -11.33 19.08 15.39
C TRP A 285 -10.83 19.64 16.73
N ARG A 286 -11.76 20.08 17.60
CA ARG A 286 -11.45 20.41 18.99
C ARG A 286 -11.23 19.11 19.75
N THR A 287 -10.10 18.99 20.44
CA THR A 287 -9.75 17.77 21.21
C THR A 287 -9.96 17.92 22.72
N HIS A 288 -10.60 19.00 23.17
CA HIS A 288 -10.88 19.26 24.58
C HIS A 288 -12.14 20.13 24.76
N GLY A 289 -12.78 20.03 25.92
CA GLY A 289 -13.88 20.92 26.33
C GLY A 289 -15.29 20.35 26.21
N HIS A 290 -15.46 19.19 25.58
CA HIS A 290 -16.72 18.43 25.61
C HIS A 290 -16.62 17.23 26.57
N SER A 291 -17.70 16.91 27.28
CA SER A 291 -17.77 15.78 28.24
C SER A 291 -17.64 14.40 27.59
N TYR A 292 -17.84 14.32 26.27
CA TYR A 292 -17.76 13.08 25.51
C TYR A 292 -16.37 12.77 24.96
N ILE A 293 -15.44 13.74 24.95
CA ILE A 293 -14.07 13.48 24.47
C ILE A 293 -13.42 12.41 25.35
N GLY A 294 -12.86 11.38 24.71
CA GLY A 294 -12.24 10.23 25.37
C GLY A 294 -13.22 9.14 25.80
N ARG A 295 -14.53 9.33 25.64
CA ARG A 295 -15.51 8.25 25.91
C ARG A 295 -15.47 7.19 24.81
N ARG A 296 -15.76 5.95 25.20
CA ARG A 296 -15.89 4.82 24.27
C ARG A 296 -17.31 4.71 23.74
N VAL A 297 -17.43 4.35 22.47
CA VAL A 297 -18.70 4.10 21.80
C VAL A 297 -18.67 2.72 21.15
N MET A 298 -19.82 2.09 21.00
CA MET A 298 -19.96 0.83 20.27
C MET A 298 -20.94 1.01 19.12
N ILE A 299 -20.45 0.87 17.89
CA ILE A 299 -21.26 1.01 16.68
C ILE A 299 -21.43 -0.36 16.02
N THR A 300 -22.65 -0.66 15.61
CA THR A 300 -22.98 -1.86 14.83
C THR A 300 -23.19 -1.47 13.37
N THR A 301 -22.24 -1.81 12.50
CA THR A 301 -22.34 -1.59 11.05
C THR A 301 -22.90 -2.82 10.34
N GLU A 302 -23.86 -2.62 9.44
CA GLU A 302 -24.43 -3.70 8.63
C GLU A 302 -23.74 -3.76 7.25
N HIS A 303 -22.96 -4.81 7.00
CA HIS A 303 -22.28 -5.02 5.72
C HIS A 303 -22.95 -6.11 4.88
N LYS A 304 -23.08 -5.87 3.57
CA LYS A 304 -23.54 -6.88 2.60
C LYS A 304 -22.38 -7.76 2.17
N LYS A 305 -22.25 -8.96 2.74
CA LYS A 305 -21.23 -9.95 2.33
C LYS A 305 -21.59 -10.65 1.01
N SER A 306 -22.89 -10.78 0.72
CA SER A 306 -23.39 -11.28 -0.55
C SER A 306 -24.79 -10.71 -0.84
N ALA A 307 -25.33 -10.97 -2.03
CA ALA A 307 -26.69 -10.52 -2.41
C ALA A 307 -27.80 -10.95 -1.43
N ARG A 308 -27.57 -12.02 -0.64
CA ARG A 308 -28.55 -12.57 0.31
C ARG A 308 -28.11 -12.56 1.76
N ARG A 309 -26.84 -12.25 2.06
CA ARG A 309 -26.31 -12.29 3.43
C ARG A 309 -25.81 -10.91 3.85
N LYS A 310 -26.42 -10.41 4.91
CA LYS A 310 -25.98 -9.27 5.70
C LYS A 310 -25.25 -9.80 6.92
N ILE A 311 -24.17 -9.13 7.29
CA ILE A 311 -23.42 -9.38 8.53
C ILE A 311 -23.46 -8.09 9.34
N GLN A 312 -23.60 -8.23 10.65
CA GLN A 312 -23.44 -7.12 11.59
C GLN A 312 -22.03 -7.22 12.16
N VAL A 313 -21.34 -6.09 12.16
CA VAL A 313 -20.00 -5.96 12.73
C VAL A 313 -20.08 -4.92 13.83
N GLU A 314 -19.70 -5.31 15.04
CA GLU A 314 -19.62 -4.40 16.18
C GLU A 314 -18.18 -3.87 16.26
N GLN A 315 -18.04 -2.56 16.39
CA GLN A 315 -16.76 -1.88 16.56
C GLN A 315 -16.82 -0.98 17.78
N VAL A 316 -15.76 -1.02 18.58
CA VAL A 316 -15.58 -0.09 19.68
C VAL A 316 -14.60 1.00 19.23
N GLY A 317 -14.97 2.26 19.48
CA GLY A 317 -14.15 3.42 19.13
C GLY A 317 -14.09 4.43 20.26
N THR A 318 -13.26 5.45 20.08
CA THR A 318 -13.06 6.55 21.03
C THR A 318 -13.37 7.88 20.36
N VAL A 319 -14.12 8.74 21.06
CA VAL A 319 -14.39 10.10 20.59
C VAL A 319 -13.11 10.94 20.74
N LEU A 320 -12.49 11.31 19.62
CA LEU A 320 -11.21 12.05 19.62
C LEU A 320 -11.37 13.56 19.50
N GLY A 321 -12.41 14.02 18.82
CA GLY A 321 -12.63 15.44 18.63
C GLY A 321 -14.07 15.80 18.29
N PHE A 322 -14.36 17.09 18.27
CA PHE A 322 -15.67 17.60 17.90
C PHE A 322 -15.60 18.97 17.23
N ILE A 323 -16.65 19.32 16.48
CA ILE A 323 -16.97 20.66 16.01
C ILE A 323 -18.14 21.13 16.86
N ALA A 324 -18.01 22.30 17.48
CA ALA A 324 -19.09 22.86 18.28
C ALA A 324 -20.17 23.48 17.38
N ASP A 325 -21.41 23.48 17.84
CA ASP A 325 -22.53 24.23 17.25
C ASP A 325 -22.26 25.74 17.05
N THR A 326 -21.35 26.29 17.88
CA THR A 326 -20.89 27.67 17.86
C THR A 326 -19.69 27.92 16.95
N ASP A 327 -19.08 26.88 16.38
CA ASP A 327 -17.97 27.05 15.45
C ASP A 327 -18.47 27.59 14.11
N VAL A 328 -17.72 28.53 13.53
CA VAL A 328 -18.03 29.14 12.24
C VAL A 328 -16.80 29.13 11.33
N ASP A 329 -17.03 28.93 10.03
CA ASP A 329 -16.00 28.97 9.01
C ASP A 329 -15.52 30.42 8.72
N LYS A 330 -14.55 30.55 7.79
CA LYS A 330 -14.01 31.84 7.33
C LYS A 330 -15.07 32.77 6.69
N HIS A 331 -16.24 32.25 6.36
CA HIS A 331 -17.36 32.96 5.76
C HIS A 331 -18.50 33.22 6.76
N GLY A 332 -18.37 32.78 8.01
CA GLY A 332 -19.38 32.93 9.06
C GLY A 332 -20.49 31.87 8.99
N ASN A 333 -20.34 30.82 8.19
CA ASN A 333 -21.28 29.70 8.17
C ASN A 333 -20.99 28.76 9.35
N PRO A 334 -22.01 28.12 9.94
CA PRO A 334 -21.81 27.10 10.97
C PRO A 334 -20.85 25.99 10.51
N GLY A 335 -20.01 25.50 11.43
CA GLY A 335 -19.06 24.43 11.15
C GLY A 335 -19.75 23.11 10.78
N PHE A 336 -20.94 22.87 11.32
CA PHE A 336 -21.81 21.76 10.97
C PHE A 336 -23.29 22.16 11.15
N ILE A 337 -24.15 21.68 10.24
CA ILE A 337 -25.61 21.86 10.31
C ILE A 337 -26.21 20.45 10.36
N SER A 338 -27.00 20.18 11.38
CA SER A 338 -27.64 18.87 11.58
C SER A 338 -28.63 18.57 10.45
N ASP A 339 -28.55 17.38 9.86
CA ASP A 339 -29.48 16.96 8.81
C ASP A 339 -30.91 16.79 9.36
N ARG A 340 -31.01 16.48 10.65
CA ARG A 340 -32.28 16.23 11.34
C ARG A 340 -33.02 17.52 11.68
N THR A 341 -32.31 18.53 12.17
CA THR A 341 -32.92 19.77 12.67
C THR A 341 -32.80 20.94 11.70
N ASN A 342 -31.85 20.89 10.76
CA ASN A 342 -31.39 22.02 9.93
C ASN A 342 -30.84 23.22 10.74
N ASP A 343 -30.51 23.01 12.01
CA ASP A 343 -29.88 24.02 12.87
C ASP A 343 -28.39 23.68 13.09
N PRO A 344 -27.54 24.66 13.45
CA PRO A 344 -26.16 24.41 13.88
C PRO A 344 -26.12 23.41 15.04
N ALA A 345 -25.23 22.41 14.95
CA ALA A 345 -25.17 21.31 15.91
C ALA A 345 -23.73 20.84 16.17
N ASN A 346 -23.55 20.09 17.26
CA ASN A 346 -22.28 19.45 17.57
C ASN A 346 -22.06 18.20 16.69
N LEU A 347 -20.87 18.08 16.09
CA LEU A 347 -20.44 16.91 15.32
C LEU A 347 -19.21 16.30 15.98
N PHE A 348 -19.24 15.00 16.25
CA PHE A 348 -18.18 14.28 16.96
C PHE A 348 -17.42 13.34 16.03
N HIS A 349 -16.10 13.42 16.05
CA HIS A 349 -15.22 12.53 15.31
C HIS A 349 -14.83 11.33 16.17
N VAL A 350 -15.30 10.15 15.78
CA VAL A 350 -15.00 8.88 16.43
C VAL A 350 -13.94 8.15 15.61
N VAL A 351 -12.88 7.67 16.28
CA VAL A 351 -11.89 6.79 15.68
C VAL A 351 -12.00 5.41 16.31
N PHE A 352 -12.06 4.38 15.48
CA PHE A 352 -12.18 3.00 15.94
C PHE A 352 -10.82 2.36 16.14
N ASP A 353 -10.72 1.47 17.13
CA ASP A 353 -9.48 0.75 17.40
C ASP A 353 -9.16 -0.19 16.22
N ASP A 354 -7.91 -0.15 15.74
CA ASP A 354 -7.46 -1.02 14.67
C ASP A 354 -7.17 -2.41 15.23
N GLU A 355 -8.10 -3.34 15.02
CA GLU A 355 -7.94 -4.75 15.42
C GLU A 355 -7.58 -5.61 14.19
N PRO A 356 -6.29 -5.76 13.85
CA PRO A 356 -5.86 -6.56 12.69
C PRO A 356 -6.24 -8.04 12.79
N SER A 357 -6.59 -8.53 13.99
CA SER A 357 -7.10 -9.87 14.24
C SER A 357 -8.60 -10.03 13.99
N HIS A 358 -9.34 -8.94 13.78
CA HIS A 358 -10.79 -9.00 13.62
C HIS A 358 -11.16 -9.77 12.34
N PRO A 359 -12.09 -10.75 12.39
CA PRO A 359 -12.43 -11.61 11.24
C PRO A 359 -12.98 -10.84 10.03
N TYR A 360 -13.40 -9.60 10.25
CA TYR A 360 -13.93 -8.68 9.24
C TYR A 360 -13.06 -7.43 9.04
N PHE A 361 -11.76 -7.49 9.34
CA PHE A 361 -10.81 -6.38 9.22
C PHE A 361 -10.98 -5.50 7.95
N PRO A 362 -11.14 -6.04 6.73
CA PRO A 362 -11.28 -5.22 5.53
C PRO A 362 -12.59 -4.43 5.42
N LEU A 363 -13.54 -4.69 6.33
CA LEU A 363 -14.84 -4.04 6.41
C LEU A 363 -14.94 -3.06 7.58
N LEU A 364 -13.93 -3.02 8.45
CA LEU A 364 -13.90 -2.11 9.59
C LEU A 364 -13.80 -0.67 9.08
N VAL A 365 -14.59 0.20 9.71
CA VAL A 365 -14.53 1.64 9.50
C VAL A 365 -13.39 2.18 10.37
N GLU A 366 -12.49 2.99 9.81
CA GLU A 366 -11.39 3.61 10.54
C GLU A 366 -11.89 4.76 11.43
N SER A 367 -12.79 5.59 10.90
CA SER A 367 -13.40 6.71 11.62
C SER A 367 -14.81 7.01 11.12
N GLN A 368 -15.66 7.54 11.99
CA GLN A 368 -17.00 7.99 11.66
C GLN A 368 -17.34 9.27 12.42
N ASP A 369 -17.98 10.21 11.74
CA ASP A 369 -18.52 11.42 12.36
C ASP A 369 -19.98 11.19 12.75
N LEU A 370 -20.34 11.59 13.97
CA LEU A 370 -21.68 11.37 14.56
C LEU A 370 -22.25 12.67 15.10
N GLU A 371 -23.54 12.91 14.88
CA GLU A 371 -24.24 13.97 15.60
C GLU A 371 -24.39 13.62 17.09
N GLU A 372 -24.59 14.62 17.94
CA GLU A 372 -24.73 14.44 19.40
C GLU A 372 -25.78 13.38 19.78
N TYR A 373 -26.96 13.42 19.14
CA TYR A 373 -28.03 12.47 19.43
C TYR A 373 -27.69 11.04 18.99
N GLU A 374 -26.87 10.88 17.95
CA GLU A 374 -26.43 9.56 17.46
C GLU A 374 -25.40 8.99 18.40
N LEU A 375 -24.48 9.85 18.85
CA LEU A 375 -23.45 9.52 19.83
C LEU A 375 -24.07 9.04 21.14
N GLU A 376 -25.07 9.74 21.66
CA GLU A 376 -25.79 9.35 22.90
C GLU A 376 -26.39 7.94 22.83
N MET A 377 -26.80 7.48 21.65
CA MET A 377 -27.37 6.13 21.47
C MET A 377 -26.32 5.01 21.46
N VAL A 378 -25.06 5.34 21.17
CA VAL A 378 -23.96 4.37 21.02
C VAL A 378 -22.90 4.49 22.12
N LEU A 379 -23.04 5.44 23.04
CA LEU A 379 -22.15 5.61 24.17
C LEU A 379 -22.18 4.36 25.07
N LEU A 380 -21.00 3.80 25.30
CA LEU A 380 -20.86 2.79 26.32
C LEU A 380 -21.01 3.44 27.70
N PRO A 381 -21.61 2.74 28.68
CA PRO A 381 -21.60 3.18 30.07
C PRO A 381 -20.17 3.54 30.47
N GLU A 382 -20.03 4.62 31.24
CA GLU A 382 -18.74 4.94 31.82
C GLU A 382 -18.42 3.77 32.75
N GLU A 383 -17.53 2.89 32.29
CA GLU A 383 -17.02 1.81 33.11
C GLU A 383 -16.36 2.51 34.28
N GLU A 384 -17.03 2.50 35.44
CA GLU A 384 -16.53 3.11 36.68
C GLU A 384 -15.14 2.54 36.88
N ALA A 385 -14.12 3.29 36.46
CA ALA A 385 -12.75 2.84 36.50
C ALA A 385 -12.53 2.32 37.92
N PRO A 386 -12.15 1.03 38.10
CA PRO A 386 -12.12 0.42 39.42
C PRO A 386 -11.36 1.36 40.32
N ALA A 387 -12.07 1.98 41.27
CA ALA A 387 -11.61 3.15 42.00
C ALA A 387 -10.17 2.91 42.40
N ALA A 388 -9.25 3.64 41.74
CA ALA A 388 -7.82 3.33 41.73
C ALA A 388 -7.42 2.95 43.15
N ALA A 389 -7.11 1.65 43.33
CA ALA A 389 -6.84 1.06 44.62
C ALA A 389 -5.92 2.01 45.39
N ALA A 390 -6.50 2.69 46.36
CA ALA A 390 -5.84 3.73 47.12
C ALA A 390 -4.51 3.15 47.61
N ALA A 391 -3.41 3.76 47.16
CA ALA A 391 -2.06 3.39 47.54
C ALA A 391 -2.01 3.24 49.06
N ALA A 392 -1.95 1.99 49.53
CA ALA A 392 -1.79 1.69 50.93
C ALA A 392 -0.47 2.31 51.40
N PRO A 393 -0.46 3.13 52.47
CA PRO A 393 0.77 3.70 53.00
C PRO A 393 1.70 2.57 53.47
N GLY A 394 2.98 2.72 53.13
CA GLY A 394 4.02 1.71 53.28
C GLY A 394 4.12 1.10 54.68
N ASN A 395 4.19 -0.22 54.73
CA ASN A 395 4.52 -0.98 55.92
C ASN A 395 6.05 -1.04 56.05
N GLU A 396 6.57 -0.21 56.96
CA GLU A 396 7.97 -0.18 57.39
C GLU A 396 8.27 -1.47 58.18
N GLN A 397 8.83 -2.50 57.51
CA GLN A 397 9.32 -3.68 58.23
C GLN A 397 10.74 -3.43 58.77
N ALA A 398 10.77 -3.22 60.09
CA ALA A 398 11.95 -3.23 60.92
C ALA A 398 12.70 -4.57 60.82
N THR A 399 14.01 -4.49 60.53
CA THR A 399 14.95 -5.60 60.60
C THR A 399 15.34 -5.86 62.06
N ALA A 400 14.68 -6.83 62.70
CA ALA A 400 15.06 -7.34 64.01
C ALA A 400 16.16 -8.42 63.86
N LYS A 401 17.35 -8.04 64.30
CA LYS A 401 18.58 -8.82 64.42
C LYS A 401 18.42 -9.91 65.51
N GLN A 402 18.45 -11.18 65.15
CA GLN A 402 18.60 -12.30 66.11
C GLN A 402 20.10 -12.53 66.43
N PRO A 403 20.48 -12.72 67.71
CA PRO A 403 21.83 -13.14 68.07
C PRO A 403 21.94 -14.67 68.13
N ALA A 404 23.13 -15.14 67.76
CA ALA A 404 23.58 -16.53 67.82
C ALA A 404 23.72 -17.06 69.26
N LYS A 405 23.39 -18.35 69.42
CA LYS A 405 23.78 -19.29 70.50
C LYS A 405 23.90 -20.65 69.77
N GLY A 406 24.99 -21.44 69.78
CA GLY A 406 25.92 -21.77 70.87
C GLY A 406 25.14 -22.57 71.91
N GLU A 407 25.09 -23.91 71.93
CA GLU A 407 26.13 -24.94 71.84
C GLU A 407 25.62 -26.23 71.17
#